data_AF-A0A964UI88-F1
#
_entry.id   AF-A0A964UI88-F1
#
_cell.length_a   1.000
_cell.length_b   1.000
_cell.length_c   1.000
_cell.angle_alpha   90.00
_cell.angle_beta   90.00
_cell.angle_gamma   90.00
#
_symmetry.space_group_name_H-M   'P 1'
#
loop_
_entity.id
_entity.type
_entity.pdbx_description
1 polymer ?
#
loop_
_entity_poly.entity_id
_entity_poly.type
_entity_poly.pdbx_seq_one_letter_code
_entity_poly.pdbx_strand_id
1 'polypeptide(L)' 'MALRVEQIAVGGFDDNFSYLISADETNECLIVDPSGAFERVVERVDAQGLSVEGVLITHTHFDHIDRMPDALARFPV' A
#
# COMPACT_ATOMS: atom_id res chain seq x y z
N MET A 1 17.16 -7.59 11.42
CA MET A 1 15.85 -7.40 10.79
C MET A 1 15.19 -6.12 11.30
N ALA A 2 15.18 -5.08 10.47
CA ALA A 2 14.46 -3.84 10.73
C ALA A 2 13.29 -3.72 9.74
N LEU A 3 12.20 -3.12 10.20
CA LEU A 3 11.03 -2.80 9.39
C LEU A 3 11.02 -1.31 9.11
N ARG A 4 10.76 -0.94 7.87
CA ARG A 4 10.51 0.43 7.44
C ARG A 4 9.03 0.62 7.17
N VAL A 5 8.47 1.69 7.72
CA VAL A 5 7.10 2.13 7.45
C VAL A 5 7.15 3.45 6.70
N GLU A 6 6.58 3.47 5.50
CA GLU A 6 6.40 4.68 4.71
C GLU A 6 4.92 5.05 4.71
N GLN A 7 4.61 6.27 5.12
CA GLN A 7 3.28 6.86 5.03
C GLN A 7 3.18 7.65 3.73
N ILE A 8 2.14 7.36 2.93
CA ILE A 8 1.95 7.95 1.60
C ILE A 8 0.61 8.66 1.57
N ALA A 9 0.64 9.99 1.41
CA ALA A 9 -0.57 10.77 1.23
C ALA A 9 -1.21 10.42 -0.12
N VAL A 10 -2.37 9.77 -0.08
CA VAL A 10 -3.13 9.35 -1.27
C VAL A 10 -4.37 10.22 -1.48
N GLY A 11 -4.74 11.07 -0.52
CA GLY A 11 -5.89 11.95 -0.65
C GLY A 11 -7.19 11.15 -0.70
N GLY A 12 -8.17 11.62 -1.47
CA GLY A 12 -9.46 10.93 -1.62
C GLY A 12 -10.57 11.62 -0.83
N PHE A 13 -11.44 10.84 -0.21
CA PHE A 13 -12.64 11.34 0.46
C PHE A 13 -12.34 12.14 1.74
N ASP A 14 -11.35 11.69 2.53
CA ASP A 14 -10.96 12.31 3.82
C ASP A 14 -9.44 12.52 3.94
N ASP A 15 -8.79 12.92 2.84
CA ASP A 15 -7.33 13.14 2.79
C ASP A 15 -6.49 11.94 3.33
N ASN A 16 -6.89 10.72 2.92
CA ASN A 16 -6.36 9.47 3.44
C ASN A 16 -4.87 9.23 3.14
N PHE A 17 -4.31 8.31 3.93
CA PHE A 17 -2.99 7.75 3.77
C PHE A 17 -3.06 6.25 3.51
N SER A 18 -2.24 5.77 2.58
CA SER A 18 -1.84 4.36 2.51
C SER A 18 -0.45 4.21 3.11
N TYR A 19 -0.10 2.98 3.50
CA TYR A 19 1.23 2.69 4.05
C TYR A 19 1.91 1.54 3.33
N LEU A 20 3.23 1.62 3.26
CA LEU A 20 4.09 0.50 2.90
C LEU A 20 4.87 0.07 4.13
N ILE A 21 4.77 -1.21 4.49
CA ILE A 21 5.60 -1.84 5.50
C ILE A 21 6.55 -2.76 4.77
N SER A 22 7.86 -2.49 4.83
CA SER A 22 8.89 -3.27 4.14
C SER A 22 9.95 -3.75 5.12
N ALA A 23 10.57 -4.90 4.83
CA ALA A 23 11.75 -5.36 5.55
C ALA A 23 13.02 -4.82 4.87
N ASP A 24 14.04 -4.44 5.63
CA ASP A 24 15.28 -3.89 5.03
C ASP A 24 16.23 -5.00 4.49
N GLU A 25 16.04 -6.25 4.94
CA GLU A 25 16.89 -7.40 4.58
C GLU A 25 16.32 -8.22 3.40
N THR A 26 15.03 -8.09 3.13
CA THR A 26 14.33 -8.70 1.99
C THR A 26 13.67 -7.60 1.18
N ASN A 27 13.20 -7.89 -0.03
CA ASN A 27 12.39 -6.91 -0.77
C ASN A 27 10.90 -7.02 -0.42
N GLU A 28 10.52 -7.83 0.57
CA GLU A 28 9.12 -8.09 0.88
C GLU A 28 8.46 -6.87 1.52
N CYS A 29 7.20 -6.63 1.15
CA CYS A 29 6.40 -5.56 1.71
C CYS A 29 4.91 -5.90 1.79
N LEU A 30 4.22 -5.17 2.67
CA LEU A 30 2.77 -5.15 2.79
C LEU A 30 2.25 -3.75 2.47
N ILE A 31 1.14 -3.71 1.74
CA ILE A 31 0.36 -2.49 1.53
C ILE A 31 -0.71 -2.41 2.61
N VAL A 32 -0.91 -1.24 3.21
CA VAL A 32 -2.00 -0.98 4.15
C VAL A 32 -2.96 0.03 3.55
N ASP A 33 -4.25 -0.30 3.54
CA ASP A 33 -5.38 0.53 3.09
C ASP A 33 -5.15 1.19 1.72
N PRO A 34 -5.19 0.42 0.61
CA PRO A 34 -5.08 0.98 -0.72
C PRO A 34 -6.29 1.89 -0.97
N SER A 35 -6.02 3.18 -1.10
CA SER A 35 -7.07 4.20 -1.22
C SER A 35 -6.68 5.37 -2.12
N GLY A 36 -7.67 6.16 -2.53
CA GLY A 36 -7.45 7.46 -3.19
C GLY A 36 -6.55 7.37 -4.43
N ALA A 37 -5.49 8.18 -4.46
CA ALA A 37 -4.44 8.17 -5.49
C ALA A 37 -3.44 7.01 -5.29
N PHE A 38 -3.94 5.78 -5.28
CA PHE A 38 -3.18 4.54 -5.02
C PHE A 38 -1.99 4.33 -5.97
N GLU A 39 -2.01 4.90 -7.17
CA GLU A 39 -0.87 4.88 -8.10
C GLU A 39 0.44 5.38 -7.44
N ARG A 40 0.36 6.32 -6.49
CA ARG A 40 1.54 6.77 -5.72
C ARG A 40 2.18 5.66 -4.91
N VAL A 41 1.38 4.72 -4.41
CA VAL A 41 1.85 3.54 -3.69
C VAL A 41 2.54 2.58 -4.66
N VAL A 42 1.95 2.36 -5.84
CA VAL A 42 2.54 1.54 -6.92
C VAL A 42 3.90 2.11 -7.34
N GLU A 43 3.99 3.42 -7.58
CA GLU A 43 5.25 4.11 -7.89
C GLU A 43 6.32 3.90 -6.82
N ARG A 44 5.93 3.89 -5.52
CA ARG A 44 6.86 3.65 -4.41
C ARG A 44 7.32 2.20 -4.33
N VAL A 45 6.44 1.24 -4.59
CA VAL A 45 6.78 -0.18 -4.69
C VAL A 45 7.78 -0.40 -5.83
N ASP A 46 7.48 0.12 -7.02
CA ASP A 46 8.29 -0.07 -8.22
C ASP A 46 9.65 0.64 -8.10
N ALA A 47 9.68 1.87 -7.58
CA ALA A 47 10.93 2.61 -7.39
C ALA A 47 11.88 1.96 -6.36
N GLN A 48 11.32 1.25 -5.37
CA GLN A 48 12.08 0.57 -4.32
C GLN A 48 12.36 -0.91 -4.66
N GLY A 49 11.82 -1.43 -5.76
CA GLY A 49 11.99 -2.82 -6.17
C GLY A 49 11.39 -3.83 -5.18
N LEU A 50 10.28 -3.44 -4.52
CA LEU A 50 9.65 -4.25 -3.48
C LEU A 50 8.74 -5.35 -4.08
N SER A 51 8.69 -6.49 -3.41
CA SER A 51 7.75 -7.60 -3.63
C SER A 51 6.58 -7.44 -2.67
N VAL A 52 5.37 -7.24 -3.20
CA VAL A 52 4.16 -7.14 -2.37
C VAL A 52 3.71 -8.56 -2.03
N GLU A 53 3.70 -8.88 -0.74
CA GLU A 53 3.32 -10.21 -0.22
C GLU A 53 1.88 -10.24 0.32
N GLY A 54 1.23 -9.07 0.43
CA GLY A 54 -0.11 -8.98 0.96
C GLY A 54 -0.62 -7.54 1.07
N VAL A 55 -1.94 -7.46 1.24
CA VAL A 55 -2.64 -6.21 1.53
C VAL A 55 -3.36 -6.34 2.87
N LEU A 56 -3.13 -5.39 3.76
CA LEU A 56 -3.79 -5.27 5.05
C LEU A 56 -4.86 -4.18 4.98
N ILE A 57 -6.05 -4.51 5.49
CA ILE A 57 -7.13 -3.55 5.69
C ILE A 57 -7.31 -3.31 7.18
N THR A 58 -7.23 -2.05 7.58
CA THR A 58 -7.39 -1.67 9.00
C THR A 58 -8.84 -1.78 9.45
N HIS A 59 -9.78 -1.30 8.62
CA HIS A 59 -11.22 -1.32 8.86
C HIS A 59 -11.99 -1.13 7.53
N THR A 60 -13.31 -1.24 7.57
CA THR A 60 -14.14 -1.35 6.35
C THR A 60 -14.87 -0.04 5.98
N HIS A 61 -14.29 1.12 6.28
CA HIS A 61 -14.78 2.34 5.65
C HIS A 61 -14.46 2.30 4.15
N PHE A 62 -15.42 2.76 3.35
CA PHE A 62 -15.36 2.61 1.90
C PHE A 62 -14.10 3.23 1.29
N ASP A 63 -13.72 4.41 1.78
CA ASP A 63 -12.57 5.19 1.34
C ASP A 63 -11.20 4.65 1.79
N HIS A 64 -11.17 3.54 2.54
CA HIS A 64 -9.95 2.78 2.87
C HIS A 64 -9.80 1.49 2.04
N ILE A 65 -10.86 1.08 1.33
CA ILE A 65 -10.90 -0.15 0.53
C ILE A 65 -11.24 0.10 -0.94
N ASP A 66 -11.46 1.36 -1.33
CA ASP A 66 -11.93 1.75 -2.67
C ASP A 66 -10.95 1.33 -3.78
N ARG A 67 -9.66 1.20 -3.46
CA ARG A 67 -8.61 0.74 -4.39
C ARG A 67 -8.19 -0.71 -4.20
N MET A 68 -8.95 -1.51 -3.44
CA MET A 68 -8.70 -2.94 -3.33
C MET A 68 -8.68 -3.66 -4.70
N PRO A 69 -9.63 -3.41 -5.63
CA PRO A 69 -9.59 -4.03 -6.94
C PRO A 69 -8.33 -3.69 -7.74
N ASP A 70 -7.86 -2.44 -7.64
CA ASP A 70 -6.65 -1.95 -8.31
C ASP A 70 -5.40 -2.64 -7.71
N ALA A 71 -5.35 -2.76 -6.38
CA ALA A 71 -4.28 -3.47 -5.68
C ALA A 71 -4.19 -4.95 -6.09
N LEU A 72 -5.30 -5.69 -6.08
CA LEU A 72 -5.31 -7.11 -6.44
C LEU A 72 -5.06 -7.35 -7.94
N ALA A 73 -5.44 -6.41 -8.80
CA ALA A 73 -5.13 -6.48 -10.22
C ALA A 73 -3.63 -6.28 -10.48
N ARG A 74 -2.97 -5.38 -9.73
CA ARG A 74 -1.54 -5.08 -9.87
C ARG A 74 -0.63 -6.07 -9.14
N PHE A 75 -1.08 -6.56 -8.00
CA PHE A 75 -0.37 -7.45 -7.08
C PHE A 75 -1.31 -8.62 -6.72
N PRO A 76 -1.20 -9.77 -7.41
CA PRO A 76 -2.10 -10.90 -7.22
C PRO A 76 -1.72 -11.71 -5.97
N VAL A 77 -2.04 -11.16 -4.80
CA VAL A 77 -1.80 -11.72 -3.46
C VAL A 77 -3.09 -12.12 -2.75
#